data_AF-A0A7S2U2F8-F1
#
_entry.id   AF-A0A7S2U2F8-F1
#
_cell.length_a   1.000
_cell.length_b   1.000
_cell.length_c   1.000
_cell.angle_alpha   90.00
_cell.angle_beta   90.00
_cell.angle_gamma   90.00
#
_symmetry.space_group_name_H-M   'P 1'
#
loop_
_entity.id
_entity.type
_entity.pdbx_description
1 polymer ?
#
loop_
_entity_poly.entity_id
_entity_poly.type
_entity_poly.pdbx_seq_one_letter_code
_entity_poly.pdbx_strand_id
1 'polypeptide(L)'
;KHPLWKTLGFQGEDPQTDFRGGGVLGLRALLYWAENHTEMATKIINTQPEKVEHQYPVSTAGITISAHLSTFLGVKLITLNNKSKPELKGISESPLARAISRTFGRDELDAEAL
;
A
#
# COMPACT_ATOMS: atom_id res chain seq x y z
N LYS A 1 -15.58 0.68 4.75
CA LYS A 1 -15.59 2.15 4.62
C LYS A 1 -15.86 2.73 6.00
N HIS A 2 -14.97 3.57 6.52
CA HIS A 2 -15.05 4.05 7.90
C HIS A 2 -14.81 5.57 7.95
N PRO A 3 -15.61 6.36 8.69
CA PRO A 3 -15.47 7.82 8.74
C PRO A 3 -14.12 8.28 9.32
N LEU A 4 -13.46 7.44 10.12
CA LEU A 4 -12.12 7.70 10.68
C LEU A 4 -11.08 8.04 9.61
N TRP A 5 -11.20 7.50 8.39
CA TRP A 5 -10.26 7.83 7.32
C TRP A 5 -10.33 9.32 6.95
N LYS A 6 -11.52 9.93 6.96
CA LYS A 6 -11.65 11.38 6.78
C LYS A 6 -11.04 12.17 7.93
N THR A 7 -11.19 11.71 9.16
CA THR A 7 -10.56 12.34 10.35
C THR A 7 -9.04 12.29 10.28
N LEU A 8 -8.48 11.21 9.71
CA LEU A 8 -7.04 11.10 9.44
C LEU A 8 -6.59 11.96 8.24
N GLY A 9 -7.51 12.60 7.52
CA GLY A 9 -7.22 13.46 6.38
C GLY A 9 -7.07 12.71 5.05
N PHE A 10 -7.73 11.55 4.89
CA PHE A 10 -7.93 10.91 3.59
C PHE A 10 -9.14 11.52 2.86
N GLN A 11 -9.10 11.56 1.52
CA GLN A 11 -10.14 12.19 0.71
C GLN A 11 -11.48 11.42 0.77
N GLY A 12 -11.42 10.10 0.98
CA GLY A 12 -12.58 9.22 1.01
C GLY A 12 -12.67 8.35 2.26
N GLU A 13 -13.74 7.58 2.35
CA GLU A 13 -13.91 6.53 3.37
C GLU A 13 -13.14 5.24 3.02
N ASP A 14 -12.45 5.25 1.88
CA ASP A 14 -11.62 4.18 1.37
C ASP A 14 -10.21 4.72 1.06
N PRO A 15 -9.23 4.44 1.94
CA PRO A 15 -7.87 4.95 1.80
C PRO A 15 -7.13 4.33 0.60
N GLN A 16 -7.59 3.19 0.05
CA GLN A 16 -6.97 2.61 -1.14
C GLN A 16 -6.97 3.58 -2.34
N THR A 17 -7.99 4.44 -2.42
CA THR A 17 -8.14 5.36 -3.54
C THR A 17 -7.09 6.47 -3.55
N ASP A 18 -6.62 6.90 -2.38
CA ASP A 18 -5.58 7.92 -2.18
C ASP A 18 -4.16 7.39 -2.50
N PHE A 19 -3.92 6.08 -2.36
CA PHE A 19 -2.61 5.48 -2.63
C PHE A 19 -2.34 5.18 -4.11
N ARG A 20 -3.25 5.49 -5.04
CA ARG A 20 -3.05 5.20 -6.47
C ARG A 20 -1.88 5.99 -7.10
N GLY A 21 -1.58 7.18 -6.59
CA GLY A 21 -0.45 8.01 -7.03
C GLY A 21 0.84 7.83 -6.23
N GLY A 22 0.75 7.58 -4.92
CA GLY A 22 1.92 7.45 -4.02
C GLY A 22 2.33 6.01 -3.67
N GLY A 23 1.48 5.02 -3.95
CA GLY A 23 1.74 3.60 -3.74
C GLY A 23 2.19 3.25 -2.31
N VAL A 24 3.00 2.18 -2.22
CA VAL A 24 3.58 1.69 -0.95
C VAL A 24 4.52 2.70 -0.31
N LEU A 25 5.14 3.61 -1.09
CA LEU A 25 6.01 4.65 -0.53
C LEU A 25 5.22 5.65 0.30
N GLY A 26 4.08 6.13 -0.20
CA GLY A 26 3.19 7.00 0.56
C GLY A 26 2.71 6.35 1.85
N LEU A 27 2.40 5.05 1.82
CA LEU A 27 2.04 4.29 3.01
C LEU A 27 3.19 4.21 4.02
N ARG A 28 4.40 3.87 3.58
CA ARG A 28 5.58 3.78 4.46
C ARG A 28 5.94 5.13 5.07
N ALA A 29 5.80 6.22 4.31
CA ALA A 29 6.04 7.56 4.81
C ALA A 29 5.02 7.95 5.88
N LEU A 30 3.73 7.69 5.65
CA LEU A 30 2.69 7.93 6.64
C LEU A 30 2.87 7.07 7.89
N LEU A 31 3.20 5.80 7.74
CA LEU A 31 3.45 4.89 8.86
C LEU A 31 4.66 5.35 9.68
N TYR A 32 5.76 5.67 9.01
CA TYR A 32 6.96 6.20 9.65
C TYR A 32 6.65 7.47 10.43
N TRP A 33 5.87 8.39 9.86
CA TRP A 33 5.45 9.61 10.52
C TRP A 33 4.56 9.32 11.74
N ALA A 34 3.58 8.43 11.61
CA ALA A 34 2.69 8.05 12.71
C ALA A 34 3.44 7.38 13.88
N GLU A 35 4.43 6.53 13.58
CA GLU A 35 5.21 5.79 14.57
C GLU A 35 6.30 6.65 15.24
N ASN A 36 7.03 7.46 14.47
CA ASN A 36 8.16 8.23 15.00
C ASN A 36 7.79 9.63 15.49
N HIS A 37 6.66 10.17 15.03
CA HIS A 37 6.18 11.50 15.35
C HIS A 37 4.72 11.48 15.83
N THR A 38 4.35 10.48 16.62
CA THR A 38 2.97 10.24 17.08
C THR A 38 2.36 11.45 17.79
N GLU A 39 3.13 12.15 18.61
CA GLU A 39 2.66 13.34 19.33
C GLU A 39 2.28 14.48 18.37
N MET A 40 3.12 14.74 17.37
CA MET A 40 2.83 15.73 16.33
C MET A 40 1.66 15.29 15.46
N ALA A 41 1.58 14.01 15.09
CA ALA A 41 0.48 13.47 14.31
C ALA A 41 -0.86 13.65 15.03
N THR A 42 -0.91 13.26 16.30
CA THR A 42 -2.09 13.39 17.16
C THR A 42 -2.48 14.85 17.34
N LYS A 43 -1.49 15.73 17.59
CA LYS A 43 -1.73 17.17 17.71
C LYS A 43 -2.36 17.72 16.44
N ILE A 44 -1.77 17.46 15.27
CA ILE A 44 -2.25 17.98 13.99
C ILE A 44 -3.67 17.49 13.69
N ILE A 45 -3.99 16.23 13.97
CA ILE A 45 -5.33 15.66 13.78
C ILE A 45 -6.34 16.32 14.74
N ASN A 46 -5.97 16.51 16.00
CA ASN A 46 -6.86 17.07 17.02
C ASN A 46 -7.02 18.59 16.94
N THR A 47 -6.08 19.30 16.31
CA THR A 47 -6.14 20.76 16.11
C THR A 47 -6.82 21.18 14.82
N GLN A 48 -7.38 20.24 14.05
CA GLN A 48 -8.10 20.58 12.82
C GLN A 48 -9.39 21.38 13.13
N PRO A 49 -9.77 22.34 12.26
CA PRO A 49 -11.04 23.03 12.40
C PRO A 49 -12.22 22.07 12.22
N GLU A 50 -13.32 22.36 12.91
CA GLU A 50 -14.53 21.52 12.91
C GLU A 50 -15.21 21.47 11.53
N LYS A 51 -15.07 22.55 10.76
CA LYS A 51 -15.57 22.63 9.39
C LYS A 51 -14.67 21.88 8.42
N VAL A 52 -15.21 20.83 7.79
CA VAL A 52 -14.52 19.98 6.81
C VAL A 52 -13.87 20.76 5.67
N GLU A 53 -14.47 21.87 5.23
CA GLU A 53 -13.94 22.73 4.15
C GLU A 53 -12.59 23.40 4.48
N HIS A 54 -12.29 23.56 5.77
CA HIS A 54 -11.04 24.15 6.26
C HIS A 54 -10.07 23.09 6.82
N GLN A 55 -10.46 21.83 6.82
CA GLN A 55 -9.60 20.76 7.29
C GLN A 55 -8.47 20.52 6.30
N TYR A 56 -7.26 20.47 6.83
CA TYR A 56 -6.10 20.12 6.03
C TYR A 56 -6.06 18.60 5.86
N PRO A 57 -6.02 18.07 4.62
CA PRO A 57 -6.01 16.63 4.37
C PRO A 57 -4.61 16.06 4.63
N VAL A 58 -4.26 15.91 5.91
CA VAL A 58 -2.90 15.55 6.37
C VAL A 58 -2.36 14.30 5.67
N SER A 59 -3.17 13.24 5.62
CA SER A 59 -2.75 11.97 5.02
C SER A 59 -2.60 12.08 3.50
N THR A 60 -3.59 12.62 2.79
CA THR A 60 -3.51 12.78 1.32
C THR A 60 -2.38 13.73 0.91
N ALA A 61 -2.17 14.81 1.65
CA ALA A 61 -1.06 15.73 1.43
C ALA A 61 0.30 15.06 1.68
N GLY A 62 0.45 14.30 2.76
CA GLY A 62 1.68 13.56 3.07
C GLY A 62 2.05 12.54 2.00
N ILE A 63 1.06 11.80 1.47
CA ILE A 63 1.24 10.86 0.34
C ILE A 63 1.74 11.61 -0.90
N THR A 64 1.10 12.74 -1.22
CA THR A 64 1.43 13.55 -2.41
C THR A 64 2.84 14.14 -2.31
N ILE A 65 3.19 14.71 -1.15
CA ILE A 65 4.52 15.26 -0.88
C ILE A 65 5.57 14.15 -1.03
N SER A 66 5.33 12.97 -0.47
CA SER A 66 6.25 11.82 -0.59
C SER A 66 6.46 11.40 -2.04
N ALA A 67 5.41 11.39 -2.86
CA ALA A 67 5.48 11.08 -4.29
C ALA A 67 6.27 12.14 -5.08
N HIS A 68 6.03 13.42 -4.81
CA HIS A 68 6.77 14.52 -5.43
C HIS A 68 8.25 14.51 -5.02
N LEU A 69 8.56 14.25 -3.75
CA LEU A 69 9.93 14.12 -3.27
C LEU A 69 10.65 12.94 -3.95
N SER A 70 9.98 11.79 -4.10
CA SER A 70 10.56 10.66 -4.85
C SER A 70 10.90 11.02 -6.28
N THR A 71 10.03 11.79 -6.94
CA THR A 71 10.22 12.24 -8.33
C THR A 71 11.37 13.25 -8.42
N PHE A 72 11.40 14.23 -7.50
CA PHE A 72 12.44 15.26 -7.45
C PHE A 72 13.82 14.68 -7.17
N LEU A 73 13.91 13.71 -6.26
CA LEU A 73 15.15 13.03 -5.90
C LEU A 73 15.60 12.01 -6.97
N GLY A 74 14.83 11.83 -8.05
CA GLY A 74 15.15 10.87 -9.11
C GLY A 74 15.16 9.42 -8.63
N VAL A 75 14.56 9.14 -7.47
CA VAL A 75 14.40 7.78 -6.96
C VAL A 75 13.41 7.11 -7.90
N LYS A 76 13.94 6.30 -8.82
CA LYS A 76 13.15 5.35 -9.60
C LYS A 76 12.45 4.48 -8.56
N LEU A 77 11.19 4.80 -8.27
CA LEU A 77 10.27 3.88 -7.62
C LEU A 77 10.39 2.61 -8.45
N ILE A 78 11.16 1.64 -7.94
CA ILE A 78 11.24 0.32 -8.52
C ILE A 78 9.79 -0.04 -8.63
N THR A 79 9.35 -0.10 -9.88
CA THR A 79 8.01 -0.40 -10.27
C THR A 79 7.64 -1.61 -9.43
N LEU A 80 6.79 -1.43 -8.41
CA LEU A 80 5.94 -2.51 -7.93
C LEU A 80 4.90 -2.71 -9.04
N ASN A 81 5.41 -3.03 -10.23
CA ASN A 81 4.67 -3.60 -11.31
C ASN A 81 4.35 -4.98 -10.79
N ASN A 82 3.21 -5.09 -10.12
CA ASN A 82 2.48 -6.34 -10.17
C ASN A 82 1.87 -6.55 -11.59
N LYS A 83 2.65 -6.23 -12.64
CA LYS A 83 2.46 -6.69 -14.02
C LYS A 83 3.56 -7.64 -14.49
N SER A 84 4.41 -8.12 -13.58
CA SER A 84 4.94 -9.48 -13.71
C SER A 84 4.29 -10.29 -12.57
N LYS A 85 3.05 -10.75 -12.73
CA LYS A 85 2.85 -12.14 -13.16
C LYS A 85 3.88 -12.52 -14.24
N PRO A 86 5.10 -12.98 -13.90
CA PRO A 86 5.80 -13.83 -14.85
C PRO A 86 4.83 -14.99 -15.08
N GLU A 87 4.55 -15.28 -16.33
CA GLU A 87 3.63 -16.34 -16.71
C GLU A 87 3.95 -17.61 -15.92
N LEU A 88 3.09 -17.94 -14.95
CA LEU A 88 3.04 -19.25 -14.28
C LEU A 88 2.63 -20.37 -15.26
N LYS A 89 2.65 -20.12 -16.58
CA LYS A 89 2.52 -21.16 -17.60
C LYS A 89 3.83 -21.93 -17.80
N GLY A 90 4.99 -21.30 -17.61
CA GLY A 90 6.28 -21.96 -17.86
C GLY A 90 6.79 -22.86 -16.73
N ILE A 91 6.38 -22.62 -15.47
CA ILE A 91 6.88 -23.41 -14.34
C ILE A 91 6.21 -24.78 -14.29
N SER A 92 4.94 -24.89 -14.68
CA SER A 92 4.19 -26.18 -14.70
C SER A 92 4.78 -27.22 -15.67
N GLU A 93 5.53 -26.78 -16.70
CA GLU A 93 6.14 -27.66 -17.69
C GLU A 93 7.64 -27.91 -17.45
N SER A 94 8.23 -27.25 -16.45
CA SER A 94 9.63 -27.46 -16.11
C SER A 94 9.87 -28.92 -15.66
N PRO A 95 11.03 -29.52 -16.00
CA PRO A 95 11.41 -30.85 -15.51
C PRO A 95 11.35 -30.96 -13.99
N LEU A 96 11.59 -29.84 -13.29
CA LEU A 96 11.51 -29.73 -11.84
C LEU A 96 10.06 -29.82 -11.31
N ALA A 97 9.10 -29.10 -11.92
CA ALA A 97 7.69 -29.20 -11.53
C ALA A 97 7.07 -30.57 -11.86
N ARG A 98 7.52 -31.22 -12.94
CA ARG A 98 7.18 -32.62 -13.24
C ARG A 98 7.78 -33.60 -12.24
N ALA A 99 9.00 -33.35 -11.76
CA ALA A 99 9.62 -34.16 -10.72
C ALA A 99 8.86 -34.00 -9.38
N ILE A 100 8.52 -32.76 -9.00
CA ILE A 100 7.78 -32.47 -7.76
C ILE A 100 6.36 -33.07 -7.80
N SER A 101 5.64 -32.96 -8.93
CA SER A 101 4.31 -33.57 -9.11
C SER A 101 4.32 -35.11 -9.16
N ARG A 102 5.47 -35.73 -9.47
CA ARG A 102 5.64 -37.19 -9.42
C ARG A 102 6.00 -37.67 -8.01
N THR A 103 6.69 -36.84 -7.24
CA THR A 103 7.14 -37.18 -5.89
C THR A 103 6.06 -36.92 -4.84
N PHE A 104 5.27 -35.85 -5.00
CA PHE A 104 4.15 -35.52 -4.12
C PHE A 104 2.86 -35.67 -4.92
N GLY A 105 2.15 -36.77 -4.63
CA GLY A 105 0.87 -37.10 -5.25
C GLY A 105 -0.13 -35.94 -5.15
N ARG A 106 -0.96 -35.83 -6.18
CA ARG A 106 -1.83 -34.68 -6.47
C ARG A 106 -3.01 -34.48 -5.49
N ASP A 107 -2.98 -35.11 -4.33
CA ASP A 107 -4.13 -35.17 -3.41
C ASP A 107 -3.97 -34.32 -2.13
N GLU A 108 -2.82 -33.65 -1.92
CA GLU A 108 -2.56 -32.92 -0.67
C GLU A 108 -2.49 -31.38 -0.81
N LEU A 109 -2.61 -30.83 -2.01
CA LEU A 109 -2.50 -29.37 -2.24
C LEU A 109 -3.84 -28.63 -2.32
N ASP A 110 -4.97 -29.34 -2.25
CA ASP A 110 -6.32 -28.73 -2.24
C ASP A 110 -6.91 -28.59 -0.81
N ALA A 111 -6.19 -29.02 0.24
CA ALA A 111 -6.70 -29.01 1.62
C ALA A 111 -6.26 -27.81 2.48
N GLU A 112 -5.29 -27.00 2.05
CA GLU A 112 -4.83 -25.80 2.79
C GLU A 112 -5.34 -24.47 2.18
N ALA A 113 -6.36 -24.54 1.33
CA ALA A 113 -7.02 -23.36 0.74
C ALA A 113 -8.43 -23.09 1.31
N LEU A 114 -8.61 -23.30 2.62
CA LEU A 114 -9.74 -22.75 3.39
C LEU A 114 -9.24 -21.84 4.53
#